data_AF-C6PTS1-F1
#
_entry.id   AF-C6PTS1-F1
#
_cell.length_a   1.000
_cell.length_b   1.000
_cell.length_c   1.000
_cell.angle_alpha   90.00
_cell.angle_beta   90.00
_cell.angle_gamma   90.00
#
_symmetry.space_group_name_H-M   'P 1'
#
loop_
_entity.id
_entity.type
_entity.pdbx_description
1 polymer ?
#
loop_
_entity_poly.entity_id
_entity_poly.type
_entity_poly.pdbx_seq_one_letter_code
_entity_poly.pdbx_strand_id
1 'polypeptide(L)'
;MSMKEDSNEIRRACNIIWNASSDYSFSPEIKVYDKNGKADIYLNYIIGAVHKYYNYSLLKNFFDYLKQDTGQIPLEELTWIGLENCTYKKGKDKRLALESLRREYSKNFLDKYDSSSVIDIIDEIKIAHFKRALGERPKMTKMVSNILNDLEFDEYMNTEQIIFRMNEIIKVYFQYKYASSKRKKCKK
;
A
#
# COMPACT_ATOMS: atom_id res chain seq x y z
N MET A 1 19.64 3.63 -18.97
CA MET A 1 18.72 4.78 -18.97
C MET A 1 19.56 6.05 -18.98
N SER A 2 19.23 7.01 -19.84
CA SER A 2 19.90 8.31 -19.88
C SER A 2 19.37 9.23 -18.77
N MET A 3 20.20 10.10 -18.19
CA MET A 3 19.77 11.10 -17.17
C MET A 3 18.57 11.95 -17.61
N LYS A 4 18.35 12.13 -18.91
CA LYS A 4 17.20 12.84 -19.47
C LYS A 4 15.89 12.04 -19.39
N GLU A 5 15.96 10.71 -19.55
CA GLU A 5 14.80 9.81 -19.47
C GLU A 5 14.31 9.71 -18.03
N ASP A 6 15.23 9.62 -17.07
CA ASP A 6 14.92 9.62 -15.64
C ASP A 6 14.21 10.91 -15.21
N SER A 7 14.66 12.06 -15.71
CA SER A 7 14.02 13.36 -15.43
C SER A 7 12.59 13.47 -15.97
N ASN A 8 12.33 12.91 -17.16
CA ASN A 8 11.00 12.91 -17.76
C ASN A 8 10.01 12.05 -16.99
N GLU A 9 10.42 10.85 -16.57
CA GLU A 9 9.56 9.95 -15.80
C GLU A 9 9.30 10.48 -14.38
N ILE A 10 10.28 11.14 -13.74
CA ILE A 10 10.06 11.87 -12.48
C ILE A 10 8.96 12.92 -12.64
N ARG A 11 9.03 13.74 -13.70
CA ARG A 11 8.03 14.77 -13.98
C ARG A 11 6.67 14.15 -14.31
N ARG A 12 6.65 13.01 -15.02
CA ARG A 12 5.43 12.26 -15.31
C ARG A 12 4.76 11.75 -14.02
N ALA A 13 5.52 11.17 -13.11
CA ALA A 13 5.03 10.71 -11.81
C ALA A 13 4.41 11.87 -11.02
N CYS A 14 5.11 13.01 -10.92
CA CYS A 14 4.56 14.22 -10.27
C CYS A 14 3.26 14.68 -10.92
N ASN A 15 3.19 14.73 -12.26
CA ASN A 15 1.97 15.14 -12.96
C ASN A 15 0.78 14.23 -12.67
N ILE A 16 0.98 12.92 -12.59
CA ILE A 16 -0.07 11.97 -12.25
C ILE A 16 -0.56 12.23 -10.82
N ILE A 17 0.36 12.41 -9.88
CA ILE A 17 0.05 12.69 -8.47
C ILE A 17 -0.73 14.00 -8.34
N TRP A 18 -0.25 15.10 -8.94
CA TRP A 18 -0.92 16.41 -8.88
C TRP A 18 -2.33 16.38 -9.48
N ASN A 19 -2.49 15.68 -10.61
CA ASN A 19 -3.81 15.53 -11.23
C ASN A 19 -4.77 14.75 -10.32
N ALA A 20 -4.29 13.72 -9.63
CA ALA A 20 -5.10 12.92 -8.71
C ALA A 20 -5.40 13.66 -7.40
N SER A 21 -4.44 14.43 -6.87
CA SER A 21 -4.60 15.25 -5.67
C SER A 21 -5.47 16.47 -5.89
N SER A 22 -5.53 16.97 -7.13
CA SER A 22 -6.07 18.30 -7.46
C SER A 22 -5.30 19.43 -6.75
N ASP A 23 -4.02 19.21 -6.47
CA ASP A 23 -3.12 20.14 -5.79
C ASP A 23 -1.72 20.08 -6.42
N TYR A 24 -1.36 21.12 -7.19
CA TYR A 24 -0.05 21.27 -7.84
C TYR A 24 1.03 21.85 -6.92
N SER A 25 0.66 22.33 -5.73
CA SER A 25 1.61 22.77 -4.71
C SER A 25 2.15 21.61 -3.88
N PHE A 26 1.46 20.46 -3.91
CA PHE A 26 1.89 19.24 -3.22
C PHE A 26 3.27 18.78 -3.73
N SER A 27 4.22 18.56 -2.84
CA SER A 27 5.52 17.98 -3.18
C SER A 27 5.55 16.50 -2.77
N PRO A 28 5.31 15.55 -3.70
CA PRO A 28 5.24 14.13 -3.33
C PRO A 28 6.62 13.58 -2.95
N GLU A 29 6.73 13.09 -1.71
CA GLU A 29 7.93 12.40 -1.21
C GLU A 29 8.12 11.03 -1.88
N ILE A 30 7.01 10.36 -2.21
CA ILE A 30 7.00 9.02 -2.81
C ILE A 30 6.54 9.12 -4.26
N LYS A 31 7.25 8.43 -5.14
CA LYS A 31 6.93 8.25 -6.57
C LYS A 31 7.19 6.80 -6.92
N VAL A 32 6.28 6.19 -7.66
CA VAL A 32 6.37 4.77 -8.02
C VAL A 32 6.67 4.60 -9.50
N TYR A 33 7.57 3.67 -9.81
CA TYR A 33 7.97 3.34 -11.17
C TYR A 33 7.86 1.84 -11.41
N ASP A 34 7.62 1.47 -12.67
CA ASP A 34 7.62 0.09 -13.10
C ASP A 34 9.06 -0.47 -13.23
N LYS A 35 9.17 -1.74 -13.62
CA LYS A 35 10.46 -2.42 -13.82
C LYS A 35 11.34 -1.80 -14.92
N ASN A 36 10.75 -0.99 -15.80
CA ASN A 36 11.43 -0.30 -16.89
C ASN A 36 11.75 1.16 -16.52
N GLY A 37 11.50 1.58 -15.27
CA GLY A 37 11.68 2.96 -14.81
C GLY A 37 10.59 3.94 -15.24
N LYS A 38 9.48 3.47 -15.84
CA LYS A 38 8.36 4.34 -16.22
C LYS A 38 7.47 4.63 -15.04
N ALA A 39 6.94 5.84 -14.94
CA ALA A 39 6.03 6.22 -13.88
C ALA A 39 4.78 5.32 -13.86
N ASP A 40 4.57 4.62 -12.74
CA ASP A 40 3.41 3.75 -12.57
C ASP A 40 2.14 4.60 -12.50
N ILE A 41 1.23 4.40 -13.46
CA ILE A 41 0.03 5.25 -13.57
C ILE A 41 -0.91 5.02 -12.39
N TYR A 42 -1.07 3.76 -11.96
CA TYR A 42 -2.05 3.40 -10.94
C TYR A 42 -1.59 3.85 -9.55
N LEU A 43 -0.38 3.48 -9.14
CA LEU A 43 0.10 3.80 -7.80
C LEU A 43 0.35 5.29 -7.61
N ASN A 44 0.88 6.00 -8.61
CA ASN A 44 1.00 7.45 -8.52
C ASN A 44 -0.37 8.13 -8.46
N TYR A 45 -1.40 7.58 -9.12
CA TYR A 45 -2.77 8.07 -8.94
C TYR A 45 -3.25 7.85 -7.50
N ILE A 46 -3.05 6.65 -6.93
CA ILE A 46 -3.43 6.35 -5.54
C ILE A 46 -2.74 7.29 -4.55
N ILE A 47 -1.44 7.58 -4.72
CA ILE A 47 -0.71 8.53 -3.87
C ILE A 47 -1.38 9.92 -3.88
N GLY A 48 -1.68 10.45 -5.07
CA GLY A 48 -2.36 11.74 -5.16
C GLY A 48 -3.79 11.71 -4.62
N ALA A 49 -4.53 10.62 -4.87
CA ALA A 49 -5.89 10.46 -4.37
C ALA A 49 -5.93 10.30 -2.83
N VAL A 50 -4.92 9.68 -2.22
CA VAL A 50 -4.75 9.65 -0.75
C VAL A 50 -4.59 11.07 -0.21
N HIS A 51 -3.74 11.89 -0.84
CA HIS A 51 -3.60 13.30 -0.47
C HIS A 51 -4.91 14.09 -0.61
N LYS A 52 -5.73 13.76 -1.61
CA LYS A 52 -7.03 14.42 -1.83
C LYS A 52 -8.08 14.04 -0.79
N TYR A 53 -8.17 12.76 -0.43
CA TYR A 53 -9.30 12.24 0.34
C TYR A 53 -9.05 12.18 1.85
N TYR A 54 -7.80 12.29 2.28
CA TYR A 54 -7.42 12.11 3.67
C TYR A 54 -6.59 13.28 4.18
N ASN A 55 -6.57 13.46 5.50
CA ASN A 55 -5.68 14.40 6.15
C ASN A 55 -4.23 13.88 6.01
N TYR A 56 -3.53 14.39 5.00
CA TYR A 56 -2.17 13.95 4.67
C TYR A 56 -1.16 14.27 5.78
N SER A 57 -1.33 15.39 6.51
CA SER A 57 -0.45 15.71 7.64
C SER A 57 -0.57 14.67 8.75
N LEU A 58 -1.79 14.24 9.06
CA LEU A 58 -2.04 13.20 10.06
C LEU A 58 -1.50 11.83 9.60
N LEU A 59 -1.68 11.47 8.32
CA LEU A 59 -1.09 10.26 7.74
C LEU A 59 0.44 10.30 7.79
N LYS A 60 1.05 11.44 7.47
CA LYS A 60 2.50 11.59 7.49
C LYS A 60 3.07 11.35 8.89
N ASN A 61 2.47 11.97 9.91
CA ASN A 61 2.86 11.73 11.31
C ASN A 61 2.72 10.25 11.68
N PHE A 62 1.68 9.57 11.19
CA PHE A 62 1.51 8.13 11.41
C PHE A 62 2.60 7.31 10.71
N PHE A 63 2.92 7.60 9.45
CA PHE A 63 4.04 6.93 8.75
C PHE A 63 5.38 7.17 9.44
N ASP A 64 5.65 8.39 9.93
CA ASP A 64 6.87 8.70 10.66
C ASP A 64 6.96 7.93 11.99
N TYR A 65 5.82 7.72 12.66
CA TYR A 65 5.73 6.82 13.82
C TYR A 65 6.02 5.35 13.44
N LEU A 66 5.44 4.85 12.35
CA LEU A 66 5.68 3.47 11.89
C LEU A 66 7.15 3.22 11.51
N LYS A 67 7.85 4.23 10.98
CA LYS A 67 9.28 4.15 10.66
C LYS A 67 10.18 4.11 11.89
N GLN A 68 9.73 4.68 13.02
CA GLN A 68 10.45 4.63 14.29
C GLN A 68 10.32 3.28 14.99
N ASP A 69 9.28 2.49 14.68
CA ASP A 69 9.16 1.14 15.18
C ASP A 69 10.28 0.27 14.56
N THR A 70 11.19 -0.21 15.40
CA THR A 70 12.32 -1.09 15.02
C THR A 70 11.89 -2.51 14.62
N GLY A 71 10.61 -2.65 14.28
CA GLY A 71 10.00 -3.85 13.76
C GLY A 71 10.71 -4.31 12.49
N GLN A 72 11.07 -5.59 12.37
CA GLN A 72 11.56 -6.19 11.13
C GLN A 72 10.48 -6.23 10.03
N ILE A 73 9.28 -5.73 10.32
CA ILE A 73 8.08 -5.85 9.48
C ILE A 73 7.79 -4.47 8.89
N PRO A 74 7.72 -4.32 7.55
CA PRO A 74 7.47 -3.04 6.89
C PRO A 74 6.00 -2.62 7.04
N LEU A 75 5.64 -2.04 8.19
CA LEU A 75 4.26 -1.62 8.50
C LEU A 75 3.75 -0.50 7.57
N GLU A 76 4.65 0.31 7.01
CA GLU A 76 4.33 1.32 6.00
C GLU A 76 3.74 0.66 4.74
N GLU A 77 4.33 -0.43 4.26
CA GLU A 77 3.83 -1.15 3.09
C GLU A 77 2.45 -1.77 3.34
N LEU A 78 2.23 -2.29 4.55
CA LEU A 78 0.93 -2.80 4.96
C LEU A 78 -0.13 -1.69 4.98
N THR A 79 0.22 -0.52 5.52
CA THR A 79 -0.66 0.65 5.55
C THR A 79 -1.05 1.08 4.13
N TRP A 80 -0.11 1.05 3.19
CA TRP A 80 -0.38 1.38 1.80
C TRP A 80 -1.35 0.42 1.11
N ILE A 81 -1.41 -0.86 1.49
CA ILE A 81 -2.43 -1.79 0.97
C ILE A 81 -3.83 -1.38 1.44
N GLY A 82 -3.98 -1.02 2.72
CA GLY A 82 -5.27 -0.55 3.23
C GLY A 82 -5.69 0.77 2.57
N LEU A 83 -4.76 1.72 2.45
CA LEU A 83 -4.99 3.00 1.77
C LEU A 83 -5.32 2.82 0.29
N GLU A 84 -4.64 1.95 -0.43
CA GLU A 84 -4.94 1.63 -1.82
C GLU A 84 -6.41 1.22 -1.96
N ASN A 85 -6.87 0.31 -1.09
CA ASN A 85 -8.18 -0.28 -1.23
C ASN A 85 -9.32 0.71 -0.98
N CYS A 86 -9.27 1.47 0.12
CA CYS A 86 -10.31 2.47 0.40
C CYS A 86 -10.26 3.64 -0.60
N THR A 87 -9.07 4.06 -1.03
CA THR A 87 -8.89 5.12 -2.04
C THR A 87 -9.44 4.69 -3.39
N TYR A 88 -9.15 3.45 -3.82
CA TYR A 88 -9.71 2.86 -5.01
C TYR A 88 -11.24 2.85 -4.94
N LYS A 89 -11.82 2.29 -3.87
CA LYS A 89 -13.27 2.20 -3.70
C LYS A 89 -13.93 3.58 -3.70
N LYS A 90 -13.32 4.58 -3.08
CA LYS A 90 -13.81 5.97 -3.08
C LYS A 90 -13.70 6.63 -4.46
N GLY A 91 -12.70 6.26 -5.26
CA GLY A 91 -12.42 6.87 -6.57
C GLY A 91 -13.10 6.20 -7.77
N LYS A 92 -13.41 4.90 -7.69
CA LYS A 92 -13.81 4.06 -8.85
C LYS A 92 -15.04 4.60 -9.59
N ASP A 93 -16.04 5.11 -8.85
CA ASP A 93 -17.29 5.59 -9.46
C ASP A 93 -17.13 6.92 -10.20
N LYS A 94 -16.07 7.68 -9.88
CA LYS A 94 -15.75 8.97 -10.51
C LYS A 94 -14.80 8.85 -11.69
N ARG A 95 -14.11 7.71 -11.85
CA ARG A 95 -13.07 7.52 -12.85
C ARG A 95 -13.08 6.08 -13.38
N LEU A 96 -13.82 5.86 -14.46
CA LEU A 96 -14.00 4.54 -15.09
C LEU A 96 -12.68 3.81 -15.42
N ALA A 97 -11.65 4.55 -15.82
CA ALA A 97 -10.33 3.98 -16.11
C ALA A 97 -9.61 3.40 -14.87
N LEU A 98 -10.06 3.71 -13.65
CA LEU A 98 -9.39 3.28 -12.44
C LEU A 98 -9.46 1.77 -12.22
N GLU A 99 -10.58 1.14 -12.59
CA GLU A 99 -10.73 -0.32 -12.52
C GLU A 99 -9.74 -1.03 -13.45
N SER A 100 -9.65 -0.60 -14.71
CA SER A 100 -8.70 -1.19 -15.66
C SER A 100 -7.25 -1.00 -15.21
N LEU A 101 -6.91 0.18 -14.66
CA LEU A 101 -5.58 0.45 -14.12
C LEU A 101 -5.25 -0.43 -12.92
N ARG A 102 -6.19 -0.61 -11.98
CA ARG A 102 -5.99 -1.50 -10.82
C ARG A 102 -5.80 -2.94 -11.26
N ARG A 103 -6.61 -3.42 -12.22
CA ARG A 103 -6.49 -4.78 -12.76
C ARG A 103 -5.15 -4.98 -13.48
N GLU A 104 -4.72 -4.02 -14.30
CA GLU A 104 -3.43 -4.08 -14.98
C GLU A 104 -2.26 -4.09 -13.98
N TYR A 105 -2.28 -3.18 -13.00
CA TYR A 105 -1.30 -3.16 -11.92
C TYR A 105 -1.26 -4.50 -11.17
N SER A 106 -2.43 -5.06 -10.82
CA SER A 106 -2.53 -6.33 -10.11
C SER A 106 -1.90 -7.48 -10.89
N LYS A 107 -2.14 -7.57 -12.21
CA LYS A 107 -1.49 -8.57 -13.08
C LYS A 107 0.03 -8.38 -13.10
N ASN A 108 0.49 -7.16 -13.37
CA ASN A 108 1.92 -6.82 -13.43
C ASN A 108 2.64 -7.08 -12.09
N PHE A 109 1.95 -6.89 -10.96
CA PHE A 109 2.46 -7.21 -9.63
C PHE A 109 2.60 -8.73 -9.46
N LEU A 110 1.54 -9.49 -9.78
CA LEU A 110 1.52 -10.95 -9.62
C LEU A 110 2.50 -11.67 -10.55
N ASP A 111 2.73 -11.17 -11.76
CA ASP A 111 3.70 -11.72 -12.71
C ASP A 111 5.15 -11.69 -12.20
N LYS A 112 5.44 -10.85 -11.18
CA LYS A 112 6.78 -10.79 -10.55
C LYS A 112 6.99 -11.86 -9.49
N TYR A 113 5.92 -12.45 -8.97
CA TYR A 113 6.01 -13.49 -7.94
C TYR A 113 6.07 -14.85 -8.60
N ASP A 114 7.30 -15.31 -8.84
CA ASP A 114 7.53 -16.69 -9.24
C ASP A 114 7.32 -17.63 -8.04
N SER A 115 6.72 -18.78 -8.34
CA SER A 115 6.26 -19.80 -7.38
C SER A 115 7.36 -20.51 -6.57
N SER A 116 8.62 -20.11 -6.79
CA SER A 116 9.83 -20.75 -6.25
C SER A 116 10.48 -20.00 -5.07
N SER A 117 9.98 -18.82 -4.68
CA SER A 117 10.55 -17.99 -3.62
C SER A 117 9.89 -18.19 -2.25
N VAL A 118 10.67 -18.03 -1.17
CA VAL A 118 10.12 -17.97 0.19
C VAL A 118 9.35 -16.66 0.33
N ILE A 119 8.03 -16.74 0.30
CA ILE A 119 7.11 -15.62 0.46
C ILE A 119 7.04 -15.25 1.94
N ASP A 120 7.38 -14.01 2.29
CA ASP A 120 7.14 -13.50 3.63
C ASP A 120 5.66 -13.16 3.86
N ILE A 121 5.26 -12.88 5.11
CA ILE A 121 3.84 -12.62 5.42
C ILE A 121 3.29 -11.38 4.70
N ILE A 122 4.12 -10.36 4.44
CA ILE A 122 3.71 -9.13 3.76
C ILE A 122 3.49 -9.42 2.27
N ASP A 123 4.39 -10.18 1.65
CA ASP A 123 4.22 -10.65 0.28
C ASP A 123 2.98 -11.53 0.13
N GLU A 124 2.71 -12.45 1.07
CA GLU A 124 1.48 -13.26 1.06
C GLU A 124 0.23 -12.38 1.10
N ILE A 125 0.23 -11.33 1.94
CA ILE A 125 -0.86 -10.35 2.05
C ILE A 125 -1.05 -9.59 0.73
N LYS A 126 0.04 -9.07 0.13
CA LYS A 126 -0.04 -8.31 -1.13
C LYS A 126 -0.53 -9.18 -2.28
N ILE A 127 0.00 -10.40 -2.41
CA ILE A 127 -0.45 -11.38 -3.43
C ILE A 127 -1.94 -11.67 -3.26
N ALA A 128 -2.37 -11.95 -2.03
CA ALA A 128 -3.77 -12.20 -1.73
C ALA A 128 -4.65 -10.99 -2.08
N HIS A 129 -4.23 -9.78 -1.72
CA HIS A 129 -4.94 -8.54 -2.02
C HIS A 129 -5.12 -8.32 -3.53
N PHE A 130 -4.04 -8.43 -4.31
CA PHE A 130 -4.12 -8.19 -5.76
C PHE A 130 -4.83 -9.32 -6.52
N LYS A 131 -4.84 -10.55 -6.00
CA LYS A 131 -5.75 -11.60 -6.49
C LYS A 131 -7.22 -11.26 -6.24
N ARG A 132 -7.57 -10.74 -5.06
CA ARG A 132 -8.94 -10.23 -4.80
C ARG A 132 -9.30 -9.07 -5.72
N ALA A 133 -8.36 -8.17 -5.99
CA ALA A 133 -8.56 -7.06 -6.92
C ALA A 133 -8.86 -7.51 -8.37
N LEU A 134 -8.39 -8.70 -8.77
CA LEU A 134 -8.74 -9.33 -10.05
C LEU A 134 -10.08 -10.08 -10.04
N GLY A 135 -10.69 -10.24 -8.87
CA GLY A 135 -11.92 -11.04 -8.66
C GLY A 135 -11.65 -12.51 -8.34
N GLU A 136 -10.41 -12.87 -8.03
CA GLU A 136 -10.01 -14.26 -7.73
C GLU A 136 -10.21 -14.62 -6.25
N ARG A 137 -10.19 -15.93 -5.96
CA ARG A 137 -10.17 -16.47 -4.60
C ARG A 137 -8.75 -16.95 -4.25
N PRO A 138 -7.89 -16.09 -3.70
CA PRO A 138 -6.52 -16.47 -3.32
C PRO A 138 -6.48 -17.59 -2.26
N LYS A 139 -5.59 -18.56 -2.46
CA LYS A 139 -5.15 -19.48 -1.40
C LYS A 139 -4.20 -18.73 -0.45
N MET A 140 -4.49 -18.77 0.84
CA MET A 140 -3.69 -18.12 1.88
C MET A 140 -3.93 -18.79 3.24
N THR A 141 -3.05 -18.52 4.21
CA THR A 141 -3.25 -18.97 5.59
C THR A 141 -4.43 -18.27 6.27
N LYS A 142 -5.00 -18.89 7.32
CA LYS A 142 -6.08 -18.25 8.10
C LYS A 142 -5.65 -16.92 8.73
N MET A 143 -4.39 -16.82 9.14
CA MET A 143 -3.81 -15.58 9.68
C MET A 143 -3.82 -14.46 8.64
N VAL A 144 -3.30 -14.72 7.44
CA VAL A 144 -3.30 -13.73 6.34
C VAL A 144 -4.71 -13.37 5.92
N SER A 145 -5.64 -14.33 5.89
CA SER A 145 -7.04 -14.05 5.61
C SER A 145 -7.66 -13.07 6.61
N ASN A 146 -7.40 -13.25 7.91
CA ASN A 146 -7.91 -12.36 8.94
C ASN A 146 -7.28 -10.97 8.84
N ILE A 147 -5.96 -10.87 8.69
CA ILE A 147 -5.26 -9.59 8.51
C ILE A 147 -5.81 -8.84 7.30
N LEU A 148 -5.94 -9.52 6.16
CA LEU A 148 -6.39 -8.90 4.92
C LEU A 148 -7.84 -8.42 5.02
N ASN A 149 -8.73 -9.18 5.67
CA ASN A 149 -10.10 -8.74 5.91
C ASN A 149 -10.18 -7.49 6.80
N ASP A 150 -9.28 -7.36 7.77
CA ASP A 150 -9.21 -6.18 8.63
C ASP A 150 -8.58 -4.97 7.92
N LEU A 151 -7.65 -5.24 6.99
CA LEU A 151 -6.84 -4.26 6.26
C LEU A 151 -7.55 -3.66 5.04
N GLU A 152 -8.47 -4.39 4.41
CA GLU A 152 -9.21 -3.94 3.22
C GLU A 152 -10.30 -2.90 3.58
N PHE A 153 -9.86 -1.74 4.04
CA PHE A 153 -10.69 -0.60 4.44
C PHE A 153 -11.79 -0.27 3.44
N ASP A 154 -12.93 0.20 3.95
CA ASP A 154 -14.03 0.69 3.13
C ASP A 154 -13.83 2.17 2.73
N GLU A 155 -14.61 2.60 1.74
CA GLU A 155 -14.57 3.95 1.17
C GLU A 155 -15.09 5.05 2.10
N TYR A 156 -15.74 4.71 3.22
CA TYR A 156 -16.34 5.67 4.16
C TYR A 156 -15.39 6.03 5.29
N MET A 157 -14.35 5.23 5.52
CA MET A 157 -13.35 5.51 6.56
C MET A 157 -12.65 6.84 6.33
N ASN A 158 -12.53 7.64 7.39
CA ASN A 158 -11.69 8.83 7.42
C ASN A 158 -10.27 8.50 7.93
N THR A 159 -9.39 9.50 7.96
CA THR A 159 -7.98 9.31 8.36
C THR A 159 -7.82 8.77 9.78
N GLU A 160 -8.59 9.28 10.74
CA GLU A 160 -8.51 8.85 12.13
C GLU A 160 -8.97 7.40 12.29
N GLN A 161 -10.04 7.01 11.59
CA GLN A 161 -10.54 5.63 11.56
C GLN A 161 -9.52 4.67 10.93
N ILE A 162 -8.87 5.08 9.84
CA ILE A 162 -7.79 4.31 9.19
C ILE A 162 -6.62 4.10 10.17
N ILE A 163 -6.16 5.16 10.83
CA ILE A 163 -5.06 5.08 11.79
C ILE A 163 -5.43 4.21 13.00
N PHE A 164 -6.63 4.40 13.55
CA PHE A 164 -7.14 3.58 14.64
C PHE A 164 -7.18 2.11 14.25
N ARG A 165 -7.72 1.80 13.07
CA ARG A 165 -7.82 0.44 12.56
C ARG A 165 -6.45 -0.20 12.32
N MET A 166 -5.51 0.54 11.75
CA MET A 166 -4.13 0.05 11.59
C MET A 166 -3.46 -0.23 12.93
N ASN A 167 -3.64 0.61 13.93
CA ASN A 167 -3.09 0.38 15.27
C ASN A 167 -3.65 -0.92 15.89
N GLU A 168 -4.95 -1.20 15.72
CA GLU A 168 -5.54 -2.46 16.17
C GLU A 168 -4.97 -3.67 15.42
N ILE A 169 -4.78 -3.59 14.10
CA ILE A 169 -4.13 -4.64 13.30
C ILE A 169 -2.70 -4.90 13.82
N ILE A 170 -1.93 -3.84 14.04
CA ILE A 170 -0.56 -3.91 14.56
C ILE A 170 -0.54 -4.61 15.92
N LYS A 171 -1.43 -4.21 16.83
CA LYS A 171 -1.54 -4.77 18.18
C LYS A 171 -1.91 -6.27 18.16
N VAL A 172 -2.93 -6.64 17.38
CA VAL A 172 -3.46 -8.01 17.35
C VAL A 172 -2.51 -8.98 16.66
N TYR A 173 -1.95 -8.59 15.51
CA TYR A 173 -1.23 -9.53 14.64
C TYR A 173 0.29 -9.43 14.74
N PHE A 174 0.83 -8.28 15.14
CA PHE A 174 2.27 -7.98 15.03
C PHE A 174 2.95 -7.74 16.38
N GLN A 175 2.30 -7.08 17.36
CA GLN A 175 2.90 -6.84 18.68
C GLN A 175 2.99 -8.11 19.56
N TYR A 176 2.07 -9.08 19.40
CA TYR A 176 2.15 -10.35 20.13
C TYR A 176 3.35 -11.24 19.71
N LYS A 177 3.81 -11.11 18.45
CA LYS A 177 5.02 -11.78 17.96
C LYS A 177 6.31 -11.19 18.56
N TYR A 178 6.31 -9.90 18.91
CA TYR A 178 7.47 -9.24 19.53
C TYR A 178 7.70 -9.65 20.99
N ALA A 179 6.63 -9.76 21.79
CA ALA A 179 6.73 -10.18 23.19
C ALA A 179 7.20 -11.64 23.36
N SER A 180 6.82 -12.52 22.43
CA SER A 180 7.24 -13.93 22.42
C SER A 180 8.66 -14.15 21.88
N SER A 181 9.13 -13.30 20.96
CA SER A 181 10.52 -13.29 20.46
C SER A 181 11.52 -12.80 21.53
N LYS A 182 11.20 -11.74 22.29
CA LYS A 182 12.04 -11.27 23.42
C LYS A 182 12.18 -12.31 24.54
N ARG A 183 11.10 -13.05 24.87
CA ARG A 183 11.15 -14.11 25.89
C ARG A 183 12.03 -15.31 25.51
N LYS A 184 12.28 -15.55 24.22
CA LYS A 184 13.21 -16.60 23.76
C LYS A 184 14.67 -16.14 23.75
N LYS A 185 14.94 -14.84 23.59
CA LYS A 185 16.31 -14.28 23.66
C LYS A 185 16.85 -14.12 25.09
N CYS A 186 16.00 -13.96 26.10
CA CYS A 186 16.43 -13.91 27.51
C CYS A 186 16.54 -15.29 28.20
N LYS A 187 16.46 -16.40 27.45
CA LYS A 187 16.61 -17.77 27.96
C LYS A 187 17.83 -18.51 27.38
N LYS A 188 18.82 -17.77 26.88
CA LYS A 188 20.13 -18.31 26.51
C LYS A 188 21.21 -17.66 27.35
#